data_AF-A0A284RJI3-F1
#
_entry.id   AF-A0A284RJI3-F1
#
_cell.length_a   1.000
_cell.length_b   1.000
_cell.length_c   1.000
_cell.angle_alpha   90.00
_cell.angle_beta   90.00
_cell.angle_gamma   90.00
#
_symmetry.space_group_name_H-M   'P 1'
#
loop_
_entity.id
_entity.type
_entity.pdbx_description
1 polymer ?
#
loop_
_entity_poly.entity_id
_entity_poly.type
_entity_poly.pdbx_seq_one_letter_code
_entity_poly.pdbx_strand_id
1 'polypeptide(L)'
;MLQQYIDNASSTPLTYQGSRCSDCGERISQRRTFKVAPLFVTVLAAFTSAPPDPVLQLMATGDHTEYRLTGIVYYGSHHFTVRYVDPRGQVWFNDGITWGQYALSEGLVGDVELSVDKSGKERDVFVYRRADL
;
A
#
# COMPACT_ATOMS: atom_id res chain seq x y z
N MET A 1 -5.32 1.57 10.74
CA MET A 1 -5.31 0.50 9.73
C MET A 1 -5.44 1.14 8.36
N LEU A 2 -4.73 0.63 7.36
CA LEU A 2 -4.65 1.19 6.01
C LEU A 2 -6.00 1.11 5.25
N GLN A 3 -6.76 0.04 5.44
CA GLN A 3 -8.09 -0.15 4.87
C GLN A 3 -9.00 1.04 5.20
N GLN A 4 -9.05 1.45 6.46
CA GLN A 4 -9.86 2.59 6.89
C GLN A 4 -9.42 3.89 6.21
N TYR A 5 -8.11 4.09 6.01
CA TYR A 5 -7.61 5.25 5.29
C TYR A 5 -8.07 5.26 3.83
N ILE A 6 -8.02 4.10 3.18
CA ILE A 6 -8.47 3.92 1.78
C ILE A 6 -9.99 4.10 1.67
N ASP A 7 -10.76 3.56 2.61
CA ASP A 7 -12.21 3.69 2.64
C ASP A 7 -12.61 5.16 2.78
N ASN A 8 -11.99 5.88 3.71
CA ASN A 8 -12.20 7.31 3.92
C ASN A 8 -11.84 8.15 2.67
N ALA A 9 -10.72 7.83 2.02
CA ALA A 9 -10.30 8.49 0.78
C ALA A 9 -11.24 8.16 -0.39
N SER A 10 -11.86 6.98 -0.40
CA SER A 10 -12.80 6.53 -1.43
C SER A 10 -14.21 7.08 -1.22
N SER A 11 -14.62 7.26 0.05
CA SER A 11 -15.94 7.76 0.44
C SER A 11 -16.02 9.29 0.46
N THR A 12 -14.87 9.97 0.54
CA THR A 12 -14.78 11.43 0.51
C THR A 12 -14.38 11.84 -0.90
N PRO A 13 -15.32 12.27 -1.77
CA PRO A 13 -14.96 12.71 -3.10
C PRO A 13 -13.99 13.88 -2.96
N LEU A 14 -12.91 13.86 -3.75
CA LEU A 14 -12.02 15.01 -3.83
C LEU A 14 -12.83 16.18 -4.40
N THR A 15 -13.32 17.06 -3.54
CA THR A 15 -13.71 18.40 -3.94
C THR A 15 -12.42 19.16 -4.19
N TYR A 16 -11.89 19.03 -5.41
CA TYR A 16 -10.83 19.91 -5.86
C TYR A 16 -11.40 21.34 -5.80
N GLN A 17 -10.75 22.24 -5.04
CA GLN A 17 -11.29 23.58 -4.77
C GLN A 17 -11.61 24.40 -6.04
N GLY A 18 -11.19 23.95 -7.23
CA GLY A 18 -11.50 24.55 -8.53
C GLY A 18 -12.43 23.76 -9.47
N SER A 19 -12.92 22.57 -9.12
CA SER A 19 -13.73 21.79 -10.08
C SER A 19 -15.18 22.29 -10.08
N ARG A 20 -15.53 23.07 -11.11
CA ARG A 20 -16.89 23.53 -11.41
C ARG A 20 -17.43 22.84 -12.66
N CYS A 21 -18.73 22.60 -12.70
CA CYS A 21 -19.43 22.14 -13.89
C CYS A 21 -19.29 23.19 -15.01
N SER A 22 -18.90 22.78 -16.21
CA SER A 22 -18.81 23.68 -17.38
C SER A 22 -20.16 24.30 -17.76
N ASP A 23 -21.25 23.61 -17.44
CA ASP A 23 -22.59 23.96 -17.94
C ASP A 23 -23.35 24.83 -16.94
N CYS A 24 -23.28 24.50 -15.65
CA CYS A 24 -24.02 25.21 -14.60
C CYS A 24 -23.15 25.95 -13.58
N GLY A 25 -21.81 25.81 -13.61
CA GLY A 25 -20.89 26.50 -12.70
C GLY A 25 -20.87 26.00 -11.25
N GLU A 26 -21.73 25.04 -10.90
CA GLU A 26 -21.80 24.42 -9.58
C GLU A 26 -20.56 23.58 -9.26
N ARG A 27 -20.28 23.40 -7.96
CA ARG A 27 -19.16 22.56 -7.51
C ARG A 27 -19.42 21.10 -7.90
N ILE A 28 -18.45 20.48 -8.57
CA ILE A 28 -18.50 19.05 -8.90
C ILE A 28 -17.60 18.25 -7.97
N SER A 29 -18.08 17.08 -7.57
CA SER A 29 -17.30 16.06 -6.90
C SER A 29 -16.77 15.06 -7.94
N GLN A 30 -15.49 14.70 -7.84
CA GLN A 30 -14.92 13.63 -8.67
C GLN A 30 -14.75 12.36 -7.83
N ARG A 31 -15.22 11.24 -8.38
CA ARG A 31 -14.88 9.90 -7.90
C ARG A 31 -14.08 9.16 -8.95
N ARG A 32 -13.07 8.42 -8.52
CA ARG A 32 -12.30 7.51 -9.37
C ARG A 32 -12.52 6.09 -8.88
N THR A 33 -12.55 5.15 -9.81
CA THR A 33 -12.81 3.73 -9.56
C THR A 33 -11.95 2.90 -10.51
N PHE A 34 -11.50 1.74 -10.03
CA PHE A 34 -10.81 0.77 -10.87
C PHE A 34 -11.79 0.08 -11.81
N LYS A 35 -11.54 0.20 -13.12
CA LYS A 35 -12.29 -0.50 -14.16
C LYS A 35 -11.92 -1.98 -14.29
N VAL A 36 -10.79 -2.38 -13.73
CA VAL A 36 -10.30 -3.75 -13.65
C VAL A 36 -9.49 -3.84 -12.36
N ALA A 37 -9.61 -4.95 -11.64
CA ALA A 37 -8.77 -5.23 -10.48
C ALA A 37 -7.30 -5.45 -10.91
N PRO A 38 -6.34 -4.57 -10.55
CA PRO A 38 -4.94 -4.77 -10.91
C PRO A 38 -4.36 -6.05 -10.28
N LEU A 39 -3.33 -6.68 -10.87
CA LEU A 39 -2.65 -7.83 -10.23
C LEU A 39 -1.87 -7.41 -8.98
N PHE A 40 -1.33 -6.19 -9.02
CA PHE A 40 -0.60 -5.58 -7.92
C PHE A 40 -1.11 -4.16 -7.70
N VAL A 41 -1.16 -3.76 -6.43
CA VAL A 41 -1.48 -2.39 -6.02
C VAL A 41 -0.36 -1.90 -5.11
N THR A 42 0.16 -0.73 -5.42
CA THR A 42 1.10 -0.02 -4.56
C THR A 42 0.36 1.10 -3.83
N VAL A 43 0.63 1.24 -2.54
CA VAL A 43 0.05 2.29 -1.71
C VAL A 43 1.20 3.12 -1.16
N LEU A 44 1.22 4.41 -1.51
CA LEU A 44 2.18 5.36 -0.96
C LEU A 44 1.88 5.57 0.53
N ALA A 45 2.83 5.18 1.37
CA ALA A 45 2.73 5.20 2.83
C ALA A 45 3.52 6.34 3.48
N ALA A 46 4.36 7.05 2.71
CA ALA A 46 5.26 8.12 3.17
C ALA A 46 4.58 9.21 4.04
N PHE A 47 3.28 9.45 3.82
CA PHE A 47 2.53 10.53 4.45
C PHE A 47 1.43 10.03 5.40
N THR A 48 1.49 8.77 5.82
CA THR A 48 0.52 8.18 6.74
C THR A 48 1.20 7.39 7.85
N SER A 49 0.66 7.49 9.06
CA SER A 49 1.06 6.66 10.20
C SER A 49 0.36 5.30 10.22
N ALA A 50 -0.54 5.02 9.27
CA ALA A 50 -1.26 3.76 9.22
C ALA A 50 -0.29 2.59 8.96
N PRO A 51 -0.28 1.55 9.81
CA PRO A 51 0.45 0.33 9.50
C PRO A 51 -0.18 -0.38 8.30
N PRO A 52 0.57 -1.24 7.58
CA PRO A 52 -0.02 -2.07 6.54
C PRO A 52 -1.00 -3.06 7.16
N ASP A 53 -2.12 -3.32 6.49
CA ASP A 53 -2.99 -4.44 6.84
C ASP A 53 -2.50 -5.69 6.11
N PRO A 54 -2.57 -6.90 6.70
CA PRO A 54 -2.21 -8.12 6.00
C PRO A 54 -3.08 -8.36 4.74
N VAL A 55 -4.33 -7.90 4.82
CA VAL A 55 -5.32 -8.01 3.76
C VAL A 55 -5.95 -6.64 3.52
N LEU A 56 -6.08 -6.30 2.24
CA LEU A 56 -6.71 -5.09 1.74
C LEU A 56 -7.85 -5.46 0.78
N GLN A 57 -8.98 -4.80 0.92
CA GLN A 57 -10.15 -4.94 0.05
C GLN A 57 -10.29 -3.68 -0.80
N LEU A 58 -10.32 -3.84 -2.12
CA LEU A 58 -10.50 -2.75 -3.07
C LEU A 58 -11.72 -2.98 -3.94
N MET A 59 -12.47 -1.91 -4.21
CA MET A 59 -13.60 -1.95 -5.13
C MET A 59 -13.12 -1.79 -6.57
N ALA A 60 -13.31 -2.83 -7.37
CA ALA A 60 -13.04 -2.83 -8.81
C ALA A 60 -14.23 -3.44 -9.55
N THR A 61 -14.68 -2.82 -10.65
CA THR A 61 -15.84 -3.31 -11.44
C THR A 61 -17.14 -3.50 -10.65
N GLY A 62 -17.29 -2.87 -9.48
CA GLY A 62 -18.45 -3.03 -8.61
C GLY A 62 -18.34 -4.15 -7.58
N ASP A 63 -17.27 -4.95 -7.63
CA ASP A 63 -17.00 -6.05 -6.70
C ASP A 63 -15.84 -5.71 -5.77
N HIS A 64 -15.86 -6.31 -4.58
CA HIS A 64 -14.74 -6.28 -3.66
C HIS A 64 -13.71 -7.33 -4.07
N THR A 65 -12.49 -6.88 -4.32
CA THR A 65 -11.35 -7.74 -4.62
C THR A 65 -10.39 -7.75 -3.45
N GLU A 66 -10.02 -8.95 -3.00
CA GLU A 66 -9.03 -9.16 -1.95
C GLU A 66 -7.59 -9.02 -2.50
N TYR A 67 -6.77 -8.32 -1.74
CA TYR A 67 -5.35 -8.17 -1.95
C TYR A 67 -4.59 -8.52 -0.66
N ARG A 68 -3.43 -9.18 -0.80
CA ARG A 68 -2.56 -9.57 0.32
C ARG A 68 -1.27 -8.79 0.27
N LEU A 69 -0.81 -8.34 1.43
CA LEU A 69 0.49 -7.69 1.57
C LEU A 69 1.58 -8.64 1.08
N THR A 70 2.41 -8.18 0.15
CA THR A 70 3.52 -8.97 -0.40
C THR A 70 4.84 -8.23 -0.32
N GLY A 71 4.84 -6.92 -0.06
CA GLY A 71 6.06 -6.19 0.17
C GLY A 71 5.89 -4.84 0.83
N ILE A 72 6.99 -4.36 1.39
CA ILE A 72 7.13 -3.04 2.00
C ILE A 72 8.46 -2.48 1.54
N VAL A 73 8.43 -1.25 1.05
CA VAL A 73 9.62 -0.46 0.74
C VAL A 73 9.79 0.56 1.85
N TYR A 74 10.98 0.63 2.41
CA TYR A 74 11.38 1.60 3.41
C TYR A 74 12.34 2.60 2.80
N TYR A 75 12.22 3.87 3.18
CA TYR A 75 13.10 4.92 2.74
C TYR A 75 13.63 5.72 3.92
N GLY A 76 14.92 6.02 3.89
CA GLY A 76 15.59 6.84 4.88
C GLY A 76 17.08 6.92 4.57
N SER A 77 17.70 8.05 4.91
CA SER A 77 19.14 8.27 4.71
C SER A 77 19.60 8.02 3.26
N HIS A 78 18.79 8.39 2.28
CA HIS A 78 19.05 8.25 0.83
C HIS A 78 19.23 6.80 0.33
N HIS A 79 18.72 5.81 1.07
CA HIS A 79 18.86 4.40 0.72
C HIS A 79 17.54 3.65 0.97
N PHE A 80 17.09 2.86 -0.01
CA PHE A 80 15.90 2.04 0.12
C PHE A 80 16.24 0.65 0.65
N THR A 81 15.41 0.12 1.54
CA THR A 81 15.41 -1.30 1.93
C THR A 81 14.03 -1.87 1.69
N VAL A 82 13.95 -3.19 1.60
CA VAL A 82 12.68 -3.87 1.32
C VAL A 82 12.45 -5.03 2.26
N ARG A 83 11.18 -5.26 2.57
CA ARG A 83 10.70 -6.55 3.05
C ARG A 83 9.76 -7.12 2.00
N TYR A 84 9.88 -8.42 1.72
CA TYR A 84 8.85 -9.15 1.00
C TYR A 84 8.18 -10.18 1.93
N VAL A 85 6.89 -10.38 1.72
CA VAL A 85 6.07 -11.36 2.44
C VAL A 85 5.68 -12.44 1.44
N ASP A 86 6.10 -13.67 1.73
CA ASP A 86 5.82 -14.80 0.87
C ASP A 86 4.39 -15.37 1.11
N PRO A 87 3.92 -16.32 0.28
CA PRO A 87 2.58 -16.89 0.42
C PRO A 87 2.29 -17.60 1.75
N ARG A 88 3.32 -17.96 2.53
CA ARG A 88 3.19 -18.56 3.87
C ARG A 88 3.18 -17.51 4.98
N GLY A 89 3.26 -16.22 4.62
CA GLY A 89 3.35 -15.11 5.56
C GLY A 89 4.74 -14.92 6.15
N GLN A 90 5.77 -15.60 5.63
CA GLN A 90 7.14 -15.40 6.08
C GLN A 90 7.69 -14.09 5.49
N VAL A 91 8.30 -13.30 6.35
CA VAL A 91 8.90 -12.00 6.04
C VAL A 91 10.39 -12.19 5.79
N TRP A 92 10.85 -11.52 4.75
CA TRP A 92 12.23 -11.56 4.28
C TRP A 92 12.74 -10.14 4.02
N PHE A 93 13.83 -9.75 4.69
CA PHE A 93 14.45 -8.44 4.58
C PHE A 93 15.61 -8.43 3.58
N ASN A 94 15.69 -7.41 2.74
CA ASN A 94 16.80 -7.19 1.83
C ASN A 94 17.21 -5.70 1.87
N ASP A 95 18.51 -5.48 2.09
CA ASP A 95 19.13 -4.15 2.13
C ASP A 95 19.53 -3.65 0.73
N GLY A 96 19.60 -4.51 -0.28
CA GLY A 96 20.05 -4.19 -1.63
C GLY A 96 21.57 -4.01 -1.73
N ILE A 97 22.19 -3.24 -0.83
CA ILE A 97 23.63 -2.97 -0.81
C ILE A 97 24.39 -4.11 -0.16
N THR A 98 24.05 -4.45 1.09
CA THR A 98 24.80 -5.45 1.85
C THR A 98 24.61 -6.86 1.31
N TRP A 99 23.38 -7.20 0.93
CA TRP A 99 22.99 -8.57 0.63
C TRP A 99 22.77 -8.85 -0.86
N GLY A 100 22.77 -7.81 -1.71
CA GLY A 100 22.50 -7.94 -3.13
C GLY A 100 21.20 -8.71 -3.39
N GLN A 101 21.33 -9.94 -3.87
CA GLN A 101 20.22 -10.82 -4.25
C GLN A 101 19.67 -11.66 -3.08
N TYR A 102 20.38 -11.68 -1.94
CA TYR A 102 19.99 -12.49 -0.78
C TYR A 102 19.06 -11.74 0.15
N ALA A 103 18.15 -12.46 0.80
CA ALA A 103 17.25 -11.89 1.80
C ALA A 103 17.35 -12.67 3.11
N LEU A 104 17.21 -11.96 4.23
CA LEU A 104 17.25 -12.52 5.57
C LEU A 104 15.83 -12.81 6.05
N SER A 105 15.57 -14.03 6.48
CA SER A 105 14.32 -14.39 7.15
C SER A 105 14.20 -13.65 8.49
N GLU A 106 13.05 -13.02 8.74
CA GLU A 106 12.79 -12.26 9.97
C GLU A 106 11.69 -12.85 10.86
N GLY A 107 10.77 -13.63 10.30
CA GLY A 107 9.66 -14.24 11.03
C GLY A 107 8.34 -14.16 10.26
N LEU A 108 7.25 -14.51 10.91
CA LEU A 108 5.92 -14.38 10.31
C LEU A 108 5.43 -12.94 10.36
N VAL A 109 4.59 -12.54 9.40
CA VAL A 109 4.09 -11.17 9.24
C VAL A 109 3.37 -10.61 10.48
N GLY A 110 2.80 -11.48 11.32
CA GLY A 110 2.17 -11.08 12.59
C GLY A 110 3.15 -10.86 13.75
N ASP A 111 4.38 -11.35 13.63
CA ASP A 111 5.39 -11.31 14.69
C ASP A 111 6.50 -10.27 14.41
N VAL A 112 6.55 -9.73 13.19
CA VAL A 112 7.55 -8.75 12.76
C VAL A 112 6.97 -7.34 12.83
N GLU A 113 7.72 -6.40 13.43
CA GLU A 113 7.38 -4.98 13.40
C GLU A 113 7.61 -4.42 11.99
N LEU A 114 6.54 -3.97 11.33
CA LEU A 114 6.56 -3.58 9.91
C LEU A 114 6.65 -2.07 9.70
N SER A 115 6.49 -1.24 10.73
CA SER A 115 6.49 0.23 10.57
C SER A 115 7.86 0.81 10.24
N VAL A 116 8.92 0.18 10.75
CA VAL A 116 10.31 0.57 10.52
C VAL A 116 11.18 -0.62 10.16
N ASP A 117 12.24 -0.38 9.38
CA ASP A 117 13.24 -1.40 9.11
C ASP A 117 14.26 -1.57 10.26
N LYS A 118 15.21 -2.50 10.10
CA LYS A 118 16.27 -2.76 11.10
C LYS A 118 17.18 -1.55 11.38
N SER A 119 17.20 -0.56 10.51
CA SER A 119 17.99 0.66 10.61
C SER A 119 17.15 1.89 11.00
N GLY A 120 15.87 1.70 11.33
CA GLY A 120 14.95 2.77 11.69
C GLY A 120 14.40 3.56 10.51
N LYS A 121 14.54 3.07 9.27
CA LYS A 121 13.92 3.70 8.10
C LYS A 121 12.42 3.48 8.13
N GLU A 122 11.68 4.51 7.75
CA GLU A 122 10.23 4.46 7.73
C GLU A 122 9.71 3.82 6.44
N ARG A 123 8.57 3.15 6.55
CA ARG A 123 7.75 2.73 5.40
C ARG A 123 7.48 3.89 4.45
N ASP A 124 7.68 3.64 3.17
CA ASP A 124 7.45 4.57 2.07
C ASP A 124 6.37 4.04 1.12
N VAL A 125 6.39 2.74 0.82
CA VAL A 125 5.41 2.09 -0.06
C VAL A 125 5.02 0.73 0.49
N PHE A 126 3.72 0.44 0.45
CA PHE A 126 3.21 -0.93 0.61
C PHE A 126 2.87 -1.52 -0.75
N VAL A 127 3.16 -2.81 -0.92
CA VAL A 127 2.89 -3.56 -2.15
C VAL A 127 1.95 -4.71 -1.81
N TYR A 128 0.84 -4.76 -2.53
CA TYR A 128 -0.19 -5.77 -2.37
C TYR A 128 -0.39 -6.54 -3.67
N ARG A 129 -0.59 -7.85 -3.57
CA ARG A 129 -0.90 -8.76 -4.69
C ARG A 129 -2.35 -9.21 -4.59
N ARG A 130 -3.05 -9.31 -5.72
CA ARG A 130 -4.42 -9.84 -5.77
C ARG A 130 -4.44 -11.30 -5.30
N ALA A 131 -5.43 -11.66 -4.48
CA ALA A 131 -5.43 -12.93 -3.75
C ALA A 131 -5.81 -14.16 -4.60
N ASP A 132 -6.40 -13.95 -5.78
CA ASP A 132 -6.86 -14.99 -6.72
C ASP A 132 -5.73 -15.50 -7.65
N LEU A 133 -4.48 -15.15 -7.37
CA LEU A 133 -3.30 -15.49 -8.16
C LEU A 133 -2.40 -16.54 -7.50
#